data_AF-X0TH62-F1
#
_entry.id   AF-X0TH62-F1
#
_cell.length_a   1.000
_cell.length_b   1.000
_cell.length_c   1.000
_cell.angle_alpha   90.00
_cell.angle_beta   90.00
_cell.angle_gamma   90.00
#
_symmetry.space_group_name_H-M   'P 1'
#
loop_
_entity.id
_entity.type
_entity.pdbx_description
1 polymer ?
#
loop_
_entity_poly.entity_id
_entity_poly.type
_entity_poly.pdbx_seq_one_letter_code
_entity_poly.pdbx_strand_id
1 'polypeptide(L)'
;TTFDVLLIRERLSLGERKIYSLDAYTIASDELGRAIPNVPMVAALIKVTELMDLKKFKERIKVSLSKKLRSEVVEMNVRTIDRAFKEVKEG
;
A
#
# COMPACT_ATOMS: atom_id res chain seq x y z
N THR A 1 -13.71 7.63 -0.62
CA THR A 1 -13.08 8.02 -1.90
C THR A 1 -13.74 7.24 -3.02
N THR A 2 -14.29 7.90 -4.03
CA THR A 2 -14.93 7.19 -5.15
C THR A 2 -13.85 6.56 -6.02
N PHE A 3 -13.83 5.24 -6.12
CA PHE A 3 -12.93 4.44 -6.96
C PHE A 3 -13.38 4.46 -8.44
N ASP A 4 -13.79 5.62 -8.95
CA ASP A 4 -14.23 5.77 -10.33
C ASP A 4 -13.01 5.95 -11.23
N VAL A 5 -12.47 4.82 -11.70
CA VAL A 5 -11.26 4.79 -12.50
C VAL A 5 -11.47 5.42 -13.88
N LEU A 6 -12.67 5.32 -14.45
CA LEU A 6 -13.02 5.95 -15.73
C LEU A 6 -12.98 7.47 -15.60
N LEU A 7 -13.58 8.02 -14.55
CA LEU A 7 -13.55 9.45 -14.27
C LEU A 7 -12.11 9.97 -14.09
N ILE A 8 -11.25 9.22 -13.39
CA ILE A 8 -9.84 9.61 -13.21
C ILE A 8 -9.07 9.55 -14.52
N ARG A 9 -9.32 8.53 -15.35
CA ARG A 9 -8.69 8.38 -16.66
C ARG A 9 -9.00 9.57 -17.57
N GLU A 10 -10.26 9.98 -17.61
CA GLU A 10 -10.72 11.14 -18.38
C GLU A 10 -10.12 12.44 -17.84
N ARG A 11 -10.26 12.70 -16.52
CA ARG A 11 -9.78 13.95 -15.90
C ARG A 11 -8.28 14.18 -16.03
N LEU A 12 -7.49 13.11 -16.00
CA LEU A 12 -6.02 13.19 -16.04
C LEU A 12 -5.44 12.87 -17.43
N SER A 13 -6.29 12.70 -18.45
CA SER A 13 -5.87 12.38 -19.83
C SER A 13 -4.88 11.21 -19.88
N LEU A 14 -5.15 10.16 -19.12
CA LEU A 14 -4.20 9.07 -18.91
C LEU A 14 -4.10 8.11 -20.10
N GLY A 15 -5.01 8.17 -21.08
CA GLY A 15 -4.99 7.32 -22.27
C GLY A 15 -5.08 5.84 -21.90
N GLU A 16 -4.19 5.01 -22.43
CA GLU A 16 -4.15 3.55 -22.20
C GLU A 16 -3.30 3.14 -20.98
N ARG A 17 -2.86 4.10 -20.15
CA ARG A 17 -2.05 3.78 -18.96
C ARG A 17 -2.84 2.92 -17.97
N LYS A 18 -2.17 1.97 -17.32
CA LYS A 18 -2.78 1.17 -16.25
C LYS A 18 -3.04 2.04 -15.03
N ILE A 19 -4.21 1.90 -14.42
CA ILE A 19 -4.58 2.63 -13.21
C ILE A 19 -4.80 1.60 -12.11
N TYR A 20 -4.13 1.83 -10.99
CA TYR A 20 -4.28 1.03 -9.78
C TYR A 20 -4.82 1.92 -8.67
N SER A 21 -5.70 1.35 -7.86
CA SER A 21 -6.35 2.05 -6.77
C SER A 21 -6.28 1.26 -5.47
N LEU A 22 -6.20 1.98 -4.35
CA LEU A 22 -6.12 1.44 -3.00
C LEU A 22 -6.72 2.43 -2.00
N ASP A 23 -7.51 1.94 -1.05
CA ASP A 23 -7.92 2.76 0.11
C ASP A 23 -6.82 2.86 1.17
N ALA A 24 -5.75 3.60 0.85
CA ALA A 24 -4.61 3.73 1.75
C ALA A 24 -4.98 4.36 3.10
N TYR A 25 -5.99 5.23 3.15
CA TYR A 25 -6.39 5.91 4.38
C TYR A 25 -7.16 4.98 5.31
N THR A 26 -8.09 4.19 4.79
CA THR A 26 -8.81 3.19 5.58
C THR A 26 -7.85 2.15 6.11
N ILE A 27 -6.98 1.58 5.26
CA ILE A 27 -5.99 0.58 5.68
C ILE A 27 -5.06 1.13 6.76
N ALA A 28 -4.54 2.35 6.58
CA ALA A 28 -3.66 2.96 7.58
C ALA A 28 -4.38 3.24 8.91
N SER A 29 -5.62 3.74 8.84
CA SER A 29 -6.42 4.04 10.05
C SER A 29 -6.71 2.77 10.84
N ASP A 30 -7.09 1.70 10.16
CA ASP A 30 -7.43 0.42 10.79
C ASP A 30 -6.21 -0.29 11.39
N GLU A 31 -5.08 -0.31 10.67
CA GLU A 31 -3.91 -1.11 11.06
C GLU A 31 -2.90 -0.35 11.91
N LEU A 32 -2.71 0.95 11.65
CA LEU A 32 -1.71 1.80 12.32
C LEU A 32 -2.36 2.73 13.37
N GLY A 33 -3.69 2.79 13.43
CA GLY A 33 -4.43 3.73 14.29
C GLY A 33 -4.29 5.19 13.86
N ARG A 34 -3.68 5.45 12.69
CA ARG A 34 -3.45 6.79 12.14
C ARG A 34 -3.56 6.76 10.63
N ALA A 35 -4.18 7.78 10.07
CA ALA A 35 -4.44 7.90 8.64
C ALA A 35 -3.18 8.32 7.84
N ILE A 36 -2.09 7.53 7.93
CA ILE A 36 -0.80 7.76 7.29
C ILE A 36 -0.65 6.82 6.09
N PRO A 37 -0.85 7.28 4.84
CA PRO A 37 -0.96 6.40 3.67
C PRO A 37 0.38 5.87 3.15
N ASN A 38 1.53 6.32 3.68
CA ASN A 38 2.85 5.97 3.14
C ASN A 38 3.08 4.45 3.02
N VAL A 39 2.84 3.71 4.11
CA VAL A 39 3.07 2.26 4.16
C VAL A 39 2.16 1.49 3.19
N PRO A 40 0.83 1.72 3.17
CA PRO A 40 -0.05 1.11 2.16
C PRO A 40 0.36 1.46 0.73
N MET A 41 0.75 2.71 0.46
CA MET A 41 1.11 3.15 -0.90
C MET A 41 2.43 2.54 -1.40
N VAL A 42 3.46 2.46 -0.56
CA VAL A 42 4.71 1.77 -0.91
C VAL A 42 4.48 0.28 -1.16
N ALA A 43 3.63 -0.34 -0.33
CA ALA A 43 3.26 -1.74 -0.51
C ALA A 43 2.53 -1.96 -1.85
N ALA A 44 1.56 -1.10 -2.18
CA ALA A 44 0.87 -1.13 -3.46
C ALA A 44 1.85 -0.97 -4.63
N LEU A 45 2.77 -0.01 -4.54
CA LEU A 45 3.77 0.22 -5.59
C LEU A 45 4.61 -1.03 -5.86
N ILE A 46 5.11 -1.70 -4.82
CA ILE A 46 5.92 -2.91 -4.96
C ILE A 46 5.10 -4.04 -5.60
N LYS A 47 3.81 -4.15 -5.24
CA LYS A 47 2.92 -5.15 -5.83
C LYS A 47 2.70 -4.92 -7.33
N VAL A 48 2.37 -3.68 -7.74
CA VAL A 48 2.03 -3.39 -9.14
C VAL A 48 3.24 -3.37 -10.07
N THR A 49 4.44 -3.10 -9.52
CA THR A 49 5.69 -3.08 -10.28
C THR A 49 6.42 -4.42 -10.27
N GLU A 50 5.97 -5.37 -9.45
CA GLU A 50 6.62 -6.68 -9.23
C GLU A 50 8.12 -6.60 -8.88
N LEU A 51 8.57 -5.45 -8.35
CA LEU A 51 9.98 -5.18 -8.07
C LEU A 51 10.59 -6.15 -7.06
N MET A 52 9.77 -6.73 -6.18
CA MET A 52 10.23 -7.63 -5.12
C MET A 52 9.10 -8.53 -4.63
N ASP A 53 9.47 -9.77 -4.26
CA ASP A 53 8.57 -10.71 -3.60
C ASP A 53 8.08 -10.18 -2.24
N LEU A 54 6.80 -10.40 -1.94
CA LEU A 54 6.15 -9.93 -0.72
C LEU A 54 6.87 -10.44 0.55
N LYS A 55 7.35 -11.69 0.59
CA LYS A 55 8.05 -12.21 1.77
C LYS A 55 9.36 -11.46 2.00
N LYS A 56 10.16 -11.29 0.94
CA LYS A 56 11.43 -10.54 1.01
C LYS A 56 11.20 -9.08 1.42
N PHE A 57 10.14 -8.46 0.92
CA PHE A 57 9.77 -7.10 1.30
C PHE A 57 9.44 -6.99 2.79
N LYS A 58 8.57 -7.88 3.30
CA LYS A 58 8.17 -7.89 4.71
C LYS A 58 9.34 -8.14 5.64
N GLU A 59 10.24 -9.07 5.29
CA GLU A 59 11.46 -9.33 6.07
C GLU A 59 12.36 -8.09 6.14
N ARG A 60 12.61 -7.42 4.99
CA ARG A 60 13.42 -6.20 4.96
C ARG A 60 12.81 -5.07 5.78
N ILE A 61 11.50 -4.86 5.66
CA ILE A 61 10.78 -3.86 6.46
C ILE A 61 10.85 -4.20 7.94
N LYS A 62 10.63 -5.46 8.31
CA LYS A 62 10.72 -5.91 9.70
C LYS A 62 12.09 -5.63 10.29
N VAL A 63 13.17 -5.95 9.58
CA VAL A 63 14.55 -5.71 10.02
C VAL A 63 14.91 -4.22 10.08
N SER A 64 14.43 -3.43 9.12
CA SER A 64 14.71 -1.99 9.07
C SER A 64 13.97 -1.21 10.16
N LEU A 65 12.69 -1.55 10.38
CA LEU A 65 11.85 -0.88 11.35
C LEU A 65 12.11 -1.36 12.78
N SER A 66 12.48 -2.62 13.00
CA SER A 66 12.80 -3.13 14.36
C SER A 66 13.99 -2.41 15.01
N LYS A 67 14.88 -1.80 14.22
CA LYS A 67 15.99 -0.98 14.72
C LYS A 67 15.55 0.39 15.24
N LYS A 68 14.38 0.88 14.81
CA LYS A 68 13.93 2.26 15.06
C LYS A 68 12.61 2.34 15.85
N LEU A 69 11.81 1.27 15.82
CA LEU A 69 10.44 1.24 16.33
C LEU A 69 10.22 0.04 17.26
N ARG A 70 9.21 0.14 18.11
CA ARG A 70 8.76 -0.95 19.00
C ARG A 70 8.19 -2.10 18.17
N SER A 71 8.34 -3.33 18.66
CA SER A 71 7.88 -4.56 17.98
C SER A 71 6.42 -4.50 17.55
N GLU A 72 5.54 -3.96 18.39
CA GLU A 72 4.12 -3.76 18.07
C GLU A 72 3.92 -2.90 16.82
N VAL A 73 4.64 -1.78 16.71
CA VAL A 73 4.56 -0.89 15.54
C VAL A 73 5.09 -1.60 14.29
N VAL A 74 6.12 -2.41 14.43
CA VAL A 74 6.64 -3.21 13.31
C VAL A 74 5.59 -4.21 12.83
N GLU A 75 4.90 -4.90 13.73
CA GLU A 75 3.82 -5.83 13.36
C GLU A 75 2.63 -5.13 12.71
N MET A 76 2.22 -3.96 13.22
CA MET A 76 1.21 -3.13 12.58
C MET A 76 1.59 -2.78 11.14
N ASN A 77 2.85 -2.37 10.90
CA ASN A 77 3.36 -2.08 9.56
C ASN A 77 3.32 -3.31 8.65
N VAL A 78 3.70 -4.49 9.16
CA VAL A 78 3.69 -5.74 8.39
C VAL A 78 2.25 -6.14 7.99
N ARG A 79 1.27 -6.00 8.90
CA ARG A 79 -0.15 -6.24 8.58
C ARG A 79 -0.69 -5.25 7.56
N THR A 80 -0.34 -3.98 7.71
CA THR A 80 -0.67 -2.90 6.75
C THR A 80 -0.20 -3.25 5.35
N ILE A 81 1.04 -3.74 5.21
CA ILE A 81 1.61 -4.18 3.94
C ILE A 81 0.81 -5.35 3.37
N ASP A 82 0.55 -6.39 4.16
CA ASP A 82 -0.21 -7.57 3.70
C ASP A 82 -1.61 -7.20 3.21
N ARG A 83 -2.28 -6.27 3.89
CA ARG A 83 -3.61 -5.80 3.54
C ARG A 83 -3.59 -4.94 2.26
N ALA A 84 -2.65 -4.02 2.15
CA ALA A 84 -2.45 -3.21 0.94
C ALA A 84 -2.15 -4.05 -0.31
N PHE A 85 -1.37 -5.13 -0.18
CA PHE A 85 -1.09 -6.06 -1.27
C PHE A 85 -2.34 -6.82 -1.77
N LYS A 86 -3.31 -7.07 -0.89
CA LYS A 86 -4.56 -7.78 -1.22
C LYS A 86 -5.63 -6.83 -1.77
N GLU A 87 -5.68 -5.62 -1.25
CA GLU A 87 -6.74 -4.65 -1.56
C GLU A 87 -6.42 -3.76 -2.77
N VAL A 88 -5.18 -3.73 -3.25
CA VAL A 88 -4.84 -3.01 -4.47
C VAL A 88 -5.53 -3.65 -5.67
N LYS A 89 -6.23 -2.82 -6.44
CA LYS A 89 -7.02 -3.26 -7.60
C LYS A 89 -6.63 -2.47 -8.84
N GLU A 90 -6.50 -3.17 -9.96
CA GLU A 90 -6.46 -2.56 -11.29
C GLU A 90 -7.87 -2.11 -11.68
N GLY A 91 -7.99 -0.97 -12.38
CA GLY A 91 -9.27 -0.53 -12.94
C GLY A 91 -9.13 0.19 -14.27
#